data_AF-A0A1F9D7R9-F1
#
_entry.id   AF-A0A1F9D7R9-F1
#
_cell.length_a   1.000
_cell.length_b   1.000
_cell.length_c   1.000
_cell.angle_alpha   90.00
_cell.angle_beta   90.00
_cell.angle_gamma   90.00
#
_symmetry.space_group_name_H-M   'P 1'
#
loop_
_entity.id
_entity.type
_entity.pdbx_description
1 polymer ?
#
loop_
_entity_poly.entity_id
_entity_poly.type
_entity_poly.pdbx_seq_one_letter_code
_entity_poly.pdbx_strand_id
1 'polypeptide(L)'
;MPTNWKLVPPAGEPFIIRGLQRDAITPDLTTGVYYEYDLKRTLILLNHKGRQVLFTISKQIDKSNVGKKGFILGNDSDWNYYYSGVPGSAKTGLGWVKSYIYDFFSVGVYVESGSSPAMVRSGVFQWIRAGWSGINFVQTDHIIKGMKRFARNSKAILESPNLPPANQIASTYQRLFVLPKSDLIKRYTALQQARQSLAVLSGKIGTNEIKKQDPYTSTPKEQIVEELMLEYFKITLGKSSLLGKKVVLAY
;
A
#
# COMPACT_ATOMS: atom_id res chain seq x y z
N MET A 1 -4.39 14.07 5.52
CA MET A 1 -5.27 14.77 4.56
C MET A 1 -5.10 16.26 4.80
N PRO A 2 -4.93 17.10 3.77
CA PRO A 2 -4.91 18.54 4.00
C PRO A 2 -6.22 18.95 4.68
N THR A 3 -6.09 19.72 5.75
CA THR A 3 -7.18 20.19 6.63
C THR A 3 -8.27 21.00 5.89
N ASN A 4 -8.06 21.30 4.61
CA ASN A 4 -8.90 22.14 3.77
C ASN A 4 -9.57 21.40 2.60
N TRP A 5 -9.67 20.07 2.63
CA TRP A 5 -10.41 19.33 1.60
C TRP A 5 -11.92 19.60 1.71
N LYS A 6 -12.42 20.56 0.93
CA LYS A 6 -13.82 20.96 0.87
C LYS A 6 -14.44 20.55 -0.45
N LEU A 7 -15.75 20.28 -0.44
CA LEU A 7 -16.52 20.05 -1.64
C LEU A 7 -16.46 21.29 -2.55
N VAL A 8 -16.36 21.06 -3.86
CA VAL A 8 -16.32 22.12 -4.87
C VAL A 8 -17.76 22.42 -5.29
N PRO A 9 -18.25 23.67 -5.15
CA PRO A 9 -19.62 24.03 -5.54
C PRO A 9 -19.80 23.95 -7.07
N PRO A 10 -21.04 23.91 -7.58
CA PRO A 10 -21.30 24.11 -9.01
C PRO A 10 -20.65 25.40 -9.50
N ALA A 11 -19.97 25.34 -10.65
CA ALA A 11 -19.16 26.44 -11.20
C ALA A 11 -17.98 26.91 -10.30
N GLY A 12 -17.63 26.17 -9.25
CA GLY A 12 -16.43 26.42 -8.46
C GLY A 12 -15.15 25.98 -9.18
N GLU A 13 -14.05 26.67 -8.88
CA GLU A 13 -12.72 26.34 -9.39
C GLU A 13 -12.25 24.95 -8.91
N PRO A 14 -11.55 24.16 -9.76
CA PRO A 14 -10.97 22.90 -9.35
C PRO A 14 -9.97 23.07 -8.19
N PHE A 15 -10.09 22.23 -7.17
CA PHE A 15 -9.11 22.13 -6.11
C PHE A 15 -8.02 21.11 -6.49
N ILE A 16 -6.77 21.57 -6.59
CA ILE A 16 -5.65 20.77 -7.10
C ILE A 16 -4.57 20.62 -6.03
N ILE A 17 -4.16 19.38 -5.77
CA ILE A 17 -2.99 19.05 -4.96
C ILE A 17 -1.97 18.33 -5.82
N ARG A 18 -0.71 18.74 -5.73
CA ARG A 18 0.43 18.10 -6.39
C ARG A 18 1.45 17.73 -5.32
N GLY A 19 2.08 16.57 -5.45
CA GLY A 19 3.09 16.11 -4.52
C GLY A 19 3.96 15.00 -5.07
N LEU A 20 5.01 14.68 -4.32
CA LEU A 20 5.83 13.50 -4.52
C LEU A 20 5.37 12.41 -3.56
N GLN A 21 5.40 11.17 -4.02
CA GLN A 21 5.04 10.00 -3.23
C GLN A 21 6.04 8.88 -3.50
N ARG A 22 6.59 8.31 -2.43
CA ARG A 22 7.36 7.07 -2.46
C ARG A 22 6.38 5.92 -2.23
N ASP A 23 6.31 4.97 -3.16
CA ASP A 23 5.50 3.77 -3.01
C ASP A 23 6.36 2.54 -2.81
N ALA A 24 5.88 1.63 -1.95
CA ALA A 24 6.34 0.25 -1.82
C ALA A 24 5.14 -0.66 -2.05
N ILE A 25 5.14 -1.42 -3.16
CA ILE A 25 3.98 -2.25 -3.51
C ILE A 25 4.04 -3.60 -2.80
N THR A 26 2.89 -4.22 -2.58
CA THR A 26 2.85 -5.61 -2.06
C THR A 26 3.46 -6.59 -3.07
N PRO A 27 3.97 -7.74 -2.64
CA PRO A 27 4.46 -8.78 -3.54
C PRO A 27 3.43 -9.17 -4.60
N ASP A 28 3.86 -9.26 -5.85
CA ASP A 28 3.03 -9.72 -6.96
C ASP A 28 2.54 -11.18 -6.74
N LEU A 29 1.30 -11.46 -7.13
CA LEU A 29 0.66 -12.77 -6.94
C LEU A 29 1.37 -13.91 -7.69
N THR A 30 2.09 -13.60 -8.77
CA THR A 30 2.68 -14.61 -9.67
C THR A 30 4.14 -14.86 -9.39
N THR A 31 4.89 -13.79 -9.11
CA THR A 31 6.34 -13.79 -9.00
C THR A 31 6.83 -13.55 -7.57
N GLY A 32 5.97 -13.00 -6.70
CA GLY A 32 6.35 -12.52 -5.38
C GLY A 32 7.31 -11.34 -5.41
N VAL A 33 7.53 -10.69 -6.56
CA VAL A 33 8.39 -9.51 -6.61
C VAL A 33 7.62 -8.30 -6.07
N TYR A 34 8.27 -7.51 -5.23
CA TYR A 34 7.82 -6.16 -4.88
C TYR A 34 8.84 -5.12 -5.29
N TYR A 35 8.37 -3.88 -5.47
CA TYR A 35 9.17 -2.75 -5.93
C TYR A 35 8.93 -1.54 -5.04
N GLU A 36 9.92 -0.67 -5.02
CA GLU A 36 9.83 0.66 -4.45
C GLU A 36 10.21 1.70 -5.50
N TYR A 37 9.45 2.78 -5.61
CA TYR A 37 9.66 3.82 -6.63
C TYR A 37 8.99 5.13 -6.25
N ASP A 38 9.47 6.21 -6.84
CA ASP A 38 8.94 7.56 -6.63
C ASP A 38 8.00 7.98 -7.76
N LEU A 39 6.95 8.69 -7.38
CA LEU A 39 5.88 9.15 -8.25
C LEU A 39 5.63 10.64 -8.06
N LYS A 40 5.33 11.35 -9.14
CA LYS A 40 4.56 12.58 -9.11
C LYS A 40 3.09 12.22 -9.03
N ARG A 41 2.40 12.69 -7.99
CA ARG A 41 0.96 12.48 -7.80
C ARG A 41 0.21 13.81 -7.83
N THR A 42 -0.88 13.82 -8.58
CA THR A 42 -1.83 14.95 -8.63
C THR A 42 -3.22 14.45 -8.25
N LEU A 43 -3.89 15.20 -7.38
CA LEU A 43 -5.30 15.02 -7.04
C LEU A 43 -6.04 16.27 -7.52
N ILE A 44 -7.13 16.08 -8.26
CA ILE A 44 -7.97 17.18 -8.74
C ILE A 44 -9.40 16.89 -8.30
N LEU A 45 -9.95 17.71 -7.41
CA LEU A 45 -11.36 17.68 -7.05
C LEU A 45 -12.08 18.81 -7.79
N LEU A 46 -13.19 18.51 -8.43
CA LEU A 46 -14.00 19.49 -9.15
C LEU A 46 -15.49 19.12 -9.14
N ASN A 47 -16.32 20.08 -9.49
CA ASN A 47 -17.74 19.85 -9.76
C ASN A 47 -17.97 19.73 -11.27
N HIS A 48 -18.57 18.64 -11.73
CA HIS A 48 -18.98 18.47 -13.11
C HIS A 48 -20.47 18.16 -13.19
N LYS A 49 -21.25 19.06 -13.81
CA LYS A 49 -22.71 18.92 -13.97
C LYS A 49 -23.44 18.62 -12.65
N GLY A 50 -23.06 19.32 -11.58
CA GLY A 50 -23.66 19.17 -10.25
C GLY A 50 -23.15 17.98 -9.44
N ARG A 51 -22.15 17.24 -9.92
CA ARG A 51 -21.59 16.05 -9.23
C ARG A 51 -20.15 16.28 -8.82
N GLN A 52 -19.75 15.73 -7.67
CA GLN A 52 -18.35 15.74 -7.28
C GLN A 52 -17.54 14.72 -8.07
N VAL A 53 -16.40 15.17 -8.59
CA VAL A 53 -15.47 14.37 -9.36
C VAL A 53 -14.07 14.52 -8.78
N LEU A 54 -13.43 13.40 -8.46
CA LEU A 54 -12.02 13.33 -8.09
C LEU A 54 -11.23 12.63 -9.19
N PHE A 55 -10.22 13.31 -9.72
CA PHE A 55 -9.17 12.70 -10.52
C PHE A 55 -7.94 12.42 -9.67
N THR A 56 -7.33 11.26 -9.89
CA THR A 56 -6.02 10.91 -9.36
C THR A 56 -5.10 10.62 -10.53
N ILE A 57 -3.96 11.30 -10.61
CA ILE A 57 -2.99 11.14 -11.70
C ILE A 57 -1.65 10.82 -11.06
N SER A 58 -1.03 9.72 -11.45
CA SER A 58 0.26 9.26 -10.92
C SER A 58 1.20 8.94 -12.07
N LYS A 59 2.41 9.51 -12.02
CA LYS A 59 3.48 9.25 -12.99
C LYS A 59 4.77 8.91 -12.26
N GLN A 60 5.36 7.77 -12.58
CA GLN A 60 6.67 7.38 -12.08
C GLN A 60 7.73 8.36 -12.57
N ILE A 61 8.63 8.76 -11.66
CA ILE A 61 9.68 9.73 -11.94
C ILE A 61 10.82 9.06 -12.69
N ASP A 62 11.39 8.02 -12.08
CA ASP A 62 12.53 7.26 -12.59
C ASP A 62 12.28 5.76 -12.43
N LYS A 63 13.10 4.96 -13.12
CA LYS A 63 13.11 3.49 -12.96
C LYS A 63 13.11 3.12 -11.47
N SER A 64 12.30 2.13 -11.12
CA SER A 64 12.17 1.67 -9.73
C SER A 64 13.51 1.19 -9.17
N ASN A 65 13.55 1.01 -7.85
CA ASN A 65 14.54 0.13 -7.23
C ASN A 65 14.44 -1.28 -7.84
N VAL A 66 15.53 -2.06 -7.71
CA VAL A 66 15.51 -3.47 -8.12
C VAL A 66 14.39 -4.21 -7.39
N GLY A 67 13.66 -5.04 -8.14
CA GLY A 67 12.64 -5.92 -7.58
C GLY A 67 13.24 -6.86 -6.55
N LYS A 68 12.55 -6.99 -5.41
CA LYS A 68 12.97 -7.82 -4.28
C LYS A 68 11.95 -8.93 -4.04
N LYS A 69 12.41 -10.04 -3.47
CA LYS A 69 11.58 -11.20 -3.14
C LYS A 69 10.69 -10.87 -1.95
N GLY A 70 9.39 -11.00 -2.11
CA GLY A 70 8.43 -10.92 -1.03
C GLY A 70 7.45 -12.07 -1.09
N PHE A 71 6.74 -12.27 0.01
CA PHE A 71 5.86 -13.42 0.17
C PHE A 71 4.56 -12.98 0.80
N ILE A 72 3.46 -13.46 0.23
CA ILE A 72 2.13 -13.37 0.83
C ILE A 72 2.03 -14.50 1.87
N LEU A 73 1.68 -14.12 3.10
CA LEU A 73 1.62 -15.01 4.24
C LEU A 73 0.17 -15.38 4.54
N GLY A 74 -0.23 -16.60 4.20
CA GLY A 74 -1.63 -17.02 4.30
C GLY A 74 -2.48 -16.46 3.16
N ASN A 75 -3.69 -16.02 3.47
CA ASN A 75 -4.59 -15.45 2.47
C ASN A 75 -4.17 -14.01 2.15
N ASP A 76 -4.14 -13.64 0.87
CA ASP A 76 -3.81 -12.27 0.45
C ASP A 76 -4.74 -11.21 1.05
N SER A 77 -5.99 -11.57 1.34
CA SER A 77 -6.96 -10.67 1.98
C SER A 77 -6.67 -10.40 3.46
N ASP A 78 -5.72 -11.10 4.09
CA ASP A 78 -5.27 -10.85 5.47
C ASP A 78 -4.20 -9.75 5.55
N TRP A 79 -3.65 -9.34 4.40
CA TRP A 79 -2.61 -8.31 4.28
C TRP A 79 -1.35 -8.58 5.10
N ASN A 80 -0.97 -9.84 5.21
CA ASN A 80 0.29 -10.26 5.83
C ASN A 80 1.32 -10.54 4.74
N TYR A 81 2.42 -9.78 4.76
CA TYR A 81 3.47 -9.88 3.76
C TYR A 81 4.84 -9.95 4.46
N TYR A 82 5.72 -10.80 3.94
CA TYR A 82 7.13 -10.81 4.32
C TYR A 82 7.98 -10.20 3.21
N TYR A 83 8.69 -9.13 3.52
CA TYR A 83 9.57 -8.43 2.60
C TYR A 83 11.02 -8.85 2.87
N SER A 84 11.57 -9.75 2.05
CA SER A 84 12.87 -10.35 2.35
C SER A 84 14.06 -9.40 2.19
N GLY A 85 13.88 -8.23 1.57
CA GLY A 85 14.97 -7.34 1.15
C GLY A 85 15.93 -7.89 0.08
N VAL A 86 15.83 -9.17 -0.30
CA VAL A 86 16.76 -9.83 -1.24
C VAL A 86 16.32 -9.51 -2.68
N PRO A 87 17.20 -8.97 -3.54
CA PRO A 87 16.90 -8.77 -4.96
C PRO A 87 16.52 -10.10 -5.64
N GLY A 88 15.52 -10.07 -6.51
CA GLY A 88 15.11 -11.24 -7.29
C GLY A 88 13.61 -11.58 -7.19
N SER A 89 13.24 -12.69 -7.83
CA SER A 89 11.90 -13.27 -7.78
C SER A 89 11.76 -14.35 -6.72
N ALA A 90 10.57 -14.48 -6.12
CA ALA A 90 10.23 -15.60 -5.26
C ALA A 90 9.80 -16.84 -6.07
N LYS A 91 9.61 -16.70 -7.39
CA LYS A 91 9.25 -17.81 -8.28
C LYS A 91 10.44 -18.71 -8.56
N THR A 92 10.24 -20.02 -8.36
CA THR A 92 11.23 -21.06 -8.66
C THR A 92 11.79 -20.92 -10.07
N GLY A 93 13.12 -21.02 -10.21
CA GLY A 93 13.83 -20.85 -11.48
C GLY A 93 14.10 -19.40 -11.89
N LEU A 94 13.44 -18.41 -11.28
CA LEU A 94 13.61 -16.98 -11.61
C LEU A 94 14.25 -16.16 -10.48
N GLY A 95 14.79 -16.82 -9.45
CA GLY A 95 15.31 -16.15 -8.27
C GLY A 95 16.46 -15.17 -8.52
N TRP A 96 17.18 -15.34 -9.63
CA TRP A 96 18.30 -14.50 -10.07
C TRP A 96 17.88 -13.27 -10.88
N VAL A 97 16.62 -13.19 -11.32
CA VAL A 97 16.12 -12.13 -12.21
C VAL A 97 16.02 -10.81 -11.44
N LYS A 98 16.85 -9.82 -11.81
CA LYS A 98 16.81 -8.46 -11.28
C LYS A 98 15.87 -7.59 -12.12
N SER A 99 14.58 -7.65 -11.83
CA SER A 99 13.57 -6.90 -12.56
C SER A 99 13.41 -5.47 -12.05
N TYR A 100 12.79 -4.61 -12.87
CA TYR A 100 12.47 -3.22 -12.56
C TYR A 100 11.12 -2.83 -13.15
N ILE A 101 10.45 -1.85 -12.54
CA ILE A 101 9.42 -1.06 -13.22
C ILE A 101 10.15 0.06 -13.95
N TYR A 102 10.13 -0.01 -15.28
CA TYR A 102 10.76 0.97 -16.16
C TYR A 102 9.89 2.22 -16.33
N ASP A 103 8.57 2.05 -16.34
CA ASP A 103 7.63 3.16 -16.40
C ASP A 103 6.27 2.76 -15.82
N PHE A 104 5.60 3.72 -15.20
CA PHE A 104 4.25 3.59 -14.67
C PHE A 104 3.50 4.91 -14.80
N PHE A 105 2.27 4.82 -15.29
CA PHE A 105 1.31 5.92 -15.34
C PHE A 105 -0.07 5.41 -14.97
N SER A 106 -0.82 6.18 -14.18
CA SER A 106 -2.18 5.85 -13.81
C SER A 106 -3.07 7.08 -13.71
N VAL A 107 -4.30 6.93 -14.18
CA VAL A 107 -5.38 7.90 -14.04
C VAL A 107 -6.58 7.20 -13.40
N GLY A 108 -6.96 7.64 -12.21
CA GLY A 108 -8.22 7.28 -11.56
C GLY A 108 -9.23 8.40 -11.69
N VAL A 109 -10.49 8.06 -11.94
CA VAL A 109 -11.62 8.97 -12.00
C VAL A 109 -12.69 8.43 -11.07
N TYR A 110 -13.15 9.25 -10.11
CA TYR A 110 -14.17 8.90 -9.14
C TYR A 110 -15.28 9.92 -9.24
N VAL A 111 -16.50 9.47 -9.53
CA VAL A 111 -17.67 10.32 -9.80
C VAL A 111 -18.78 9.94 -8.85
N GLU A 112 -19.31 10.92 -8.13
CA GLU A 112 -20.53 10.77 -7.36
C GLU A 112 -21.73 10.42 -8.28
N SER A 113 -22.50 9.40 -7.92
CA SER A 113 -23.63 8.91 -8.72
C SER A 113 -24.81 9.87 -8.78
N GLY A 114 -24.94 10.78 -7.80
CA GLY A 114 -26.12 11.63 -7.60
C GLY A 114 -27.37 10.84 -7.17
N SER A 115 -27.22 9.60 -6.70
CA SER A 115 -28.30 8.75 -6.18
C SER A 115 -28.46 8.89 -4.66
N SER A 116 -29.57 8.41 -4.11
CA SER A 116 -29.74 8.16 -2.68
C SER A 116 -29.83 6.64 -2.43
N PRO A 117 -28.92 6.03 -1.66
CA PRO A 117 -27.74 6.63 -1.04
C PRO A 117 -26.70 7.08 -2.09
N ALA A 118 -25.88 8.06 -1.70
CA ALA A 118 -24.78 8.55 -2.54
C ALA A 118 -23.78 7.41 -2.77
N MET A 119 -23.47 7.13 -4.03
CA MET A 119 -22.48 6.12 -4.42
C MET A 119 -21.36 6.78 -5.21
N VAL A 120 -20.20 6.13 -5.26
CA VAL A 120 -19.08 6.55 -6.11
C VAL A 120 -18.89 5.52 -7.20
N ARG A 121 -18.93 5.98 -8.46
CA ARG A 121 -18.49 5.19 -9.61
C ARG A 121 -17.02 5.50 -9.88
N SER A 122 -16.23 4.48 -10.14
CA SER A 122 -14.80 4.66 -10.42
C SER A 122 -14.41 4.05 -11.77
N GLY A 123 -13.49 4.73 -12.45
CA GLY A 123 -12.76 4.22 -13.61
C GLY A 123 -11.28 4.41 -13.37
N VAL A 124 -10.48 3.37 -13.63
CA VAL A 124 -9.02 3.42 -13.45
C VAL A 124 -8.37 2.96 -14.74
N PHE A 125 -7.43 3.76 -15.22
CA PHE A 125 -6.61 3.51 -16.39
C PHE A 125 -5.16 3.43 -15.92
N GLN A 126 -4.45 2.39 -16.35
CA GLN A 126 -3.10 2.15 -15.88
C GLN A 126 -2.24 1.58 -17.01
N TRP A 127 -1.03 2.13 -17.11
CA TRP A 127 0.02 1.67 -18.00
C TRP A 127 1.26 1.39 -17.16
N ILE A 128 1.85 0.24 -17.39
CA ILE A 128 3.06 -0.17 -16.69
C ILE A 128 3.95 -0.91 -17.68
N ARG A 129 5.24 -0.59 -17.62
CA ARG A 129 6.30 -1.28 -18.34
C ARG A 129 7.26 -1.81 -17.31
N ALA A 130 7.28 -3.12 -17.10
CA ALA A 130 8.16 -3.73 -16.10
C ALA A 130 8.72 -5.05 -16.62
N GLY A 131 9.92 -5.38 -16.18
CA GLY A 131 10.57 -6.61 -16.60
C GLY A 131 12.07 -6.60 -16.31
N TRP A 132 12.86 -7.27 -17.15
CA TRP A 132 14.29 -7.47 -16.95
C TRP A 132 15.07 -7.20 -18.24
N SER A 133 16.28 -6.66 -18.09
CA SER A 133 17.17 -6.31 -19.23
C SER A 133 16.55 -5.37 -20.27
N GLY A 134 15.69 -4.43 -19.84
CA GLY A 134 14.96 -3.51 -20.72
C GLY A 134 13.73 -4.09 -21.41
N ILE A 135 13.51 -5.40 -21.32
CA ILE A 135 12.37 -6.10 -21.94
C ILE A 135 11.15 -5.99 -21.03
N ASN A 136 10.00 -5.61 -21.62
CA ASN A 136 8.73 -5.59 -20.92
C ASN A 136 8.11 -7.00 -20.86
N PHE A 137 7.85 -7.48 -19.66
CA PHE A 137 7.14 -8.75 -19.41
C PHE A 137 5.70 -8.54 -18.92
N VAL A 138 5.27 -7.28 -18.72
CA VAL A 138 3.89 -7.01 -18.31
C VAL A 138 2.95 -7.14 -19.48
N GLN A 139 1.90 -7.94 -19.27
CA GLN A 139 0.78 -8.13 -20.19
C GLN A 139 -0.46 -7.45 -19.64
N THR A 140 -1.41 -7.12 -20.51
CA THR A 140 -2.69 -6.48 -20.15
C THR A 140 -3.45 -7.23 -19.06
N ASP A 141 -3.47 -8.58 -19.12
CA ASP A 141 -4.13 -9.40 -18.10
C ASP A 141 -3.49 -9.25 -16.71
N HIS A 142 -2.17 -9.10 -16.61
CA HIS A 142 -1.49 -8.82 -15.34
C HIS A 142 -1.96 -7.49 -14.73
N ILE A 143 -2.11 -6.45 -15.57
CA ILE A 143 -2.60 -5.13 -15.13
C ILE A 143 -4.05 -5.25 -14.66
N ILE A 144 -4.92 -5.90 -15.43
CA ILE A 144 -6.34 -6.08 -15.09
C ILE A 144 -6.50 -6.87 -13.79
N LYS A 145 -5.75 -7.95 -13.59
CA LYS A 145 -5.77 -8.74 -12.34
C LYS A 145 -5.33 -7.89 -11.14
N GLY A 146 -4.26 -7.11 -11.30
CA GLY A 146 -3.80 -6.16 -10.28
C GLY A 146 -4.87 -5.11 -9.92
N MET A 147 -5.49 -4.49 -10.93
CA MET A 147 -6.56 -3.50 -10.72
C MET A 147 -7.79 -4.12 -10.04
N LYS A 148 -8.21 -5.32 -10.44
CA LYS A 148 -9.32 -6.04 -9.79
C LYS A 148 -9.01 -6.36 -8.32
N ARG A 149 -7.78 -6.79 -8.02
CA ARG A 149 -7.32 -7.02 -6.63
C ARG A 149 -7.37 -5.74 -5.80
N PHE A 150 -6.86 -4.63 -6.33
CA PHE A 150 -6.90 -3.32 -5.67
C PHE A 150 -8.33 -2.83 -5.44
N ALA A 151 -9.20 -2.93 -6.46
CA ALA A 151 -10.59 -2.48 -6.38
C ALA A 151 -11.40 -3.26 -5.33
N ARG A 152 -11.24 -4.60 -5.26
CA ARG A 152 -11.89 -5.44 -4.24
C ARG A 152 -11.49 -5.02 -2.83
N ASN A 153 -10.18 -4.86 -2.58
CA ASN A 153 -9.68 -4.44 -1.26
C ASN A 153 -10.15 -3.03 -0.90
N SER A 154 -10.07 -2.08 -1.84
CA SER A 154 -10.51 -0.70 -1.63
C SER A 154 -12.00 -0.62 -1.29
N LYS A 155 -12.85 -1.36 -2.02
CA LYS A 155 -14.28 -1.47 -1.75
C LYS A 155 -14.53 -2.05 -0.36
N ALA A 156 -13.88 -3.16 -0.02
CA ALA A 156 -14.03 -3.81 1.29
C ALA A 156 -13.62 -2.90 2.46
N ILE A 157 -12.64 -2.02 2.27
CA ILE A 157 -12.23 -1.03 3.28
C ILE A 157 -13.23 0.13 3.35
N LEU A 158 -13.48 0.79 2.22
CA LEU A 158 -14.25 2.04 2.16
C LEU A 158 -15.74 1.84 2.48
N GLU A 159 -16.27 0.65 2.23
CA GLU A 159 -17.66 0.29 2.53
C GLU A 159 -17.79 -0.51 3.84
N SER A 160 -16.70 -0.68 4.60
CA SER A 160 -16.76 -1.39 5.87
C SER A 160 -17.54 -0.57 6.91
N PRO A 161 -18.53 -1.16 7.61
CA PRO A 161 -19.17 -0.48 8.75
C PRO A 161 -18.20 -0.25 9.92
N ASN A 162 -17.05 -0.95 9.92
CA ASN A 162 -16.02 -0.82 10.95
C ASN A 162 -14.87 0.11 10.52
N LEU A 163 -14.97 0.80 9.38
CA LEU A 163 -13.98 1.78 8.98
C LEU A 163 -13.98 2.94 9.99
N PRO A 164 -12.84 3.21 10.67
CA PRO A 164 -12.80 4.30 11.64
C PRO A 164 -13.03 5.66 10.96
N PRO A 165 -13.73 6.61 11.61
CA PRO A 165 -13.86 7.97 11.12
C PRO A 165 -12.49 8.63 10.88
N ALA A 166 -12.42 9.56 9.92
CA ALA A 166 -11.17 10.17 9.50
C ALA A 166 -10.39 10.86 10.64
N ASN A 167 -11.09 11.49 11.60
CA ASN A 167 -10.48 12.09 12.79
C ASN A 167 -9.87 11.04 13.74
N GLN A 168 -10.48 9.85 13.85
CA GLN A 168 -9.94 8.74 14.63
C GLN A 168 -8.68 8.16 13.98
N ILE A 169 -8.68 8.04 12.64
CA ILE A 169 -7.48 7.61 11.89
C ILE A 169 -6.34 8.62 12.11
N ALA A 170 -6.62 9.91 11.94
CA ALA A 170 -5.62 10.97 12.10
C ALA A 170 -5.07 11.02 13.54
N SER A 171 -5.94 10.96 14.56
CA SER A 171 -5.52 10.94 15.95
C SER A 171 -4.72 9.69 16.32
N THR A 172 -5.05 8.52 15.76
CA THR A 172 -4.28 7.28 15.98
C THR A 172 -2.89 7.38 15.34
N TYR A 173 -2.81 7.90 14.12
CA TYR A 173 -1.51 8.19 13.48
C TYR A 173 -0.68 9.12 14.36
N GLN A 174 -1.25 10.25 14.82
CA GLN A 174 -0.54 11.21 15.67
C GLN A 174 -0.08 10.58 16.98
N ARG A 175 -0.92 9.77 17.64
CA ARG A 175 -0.55 9.04 18.86
C ARG A 175 0.66 8.12 18.64
N LEU A 176 0.69 7.36 17.54
CA LEU A 176 1.85 6.53 17.21
C LEU A 176 3.07 7.41 16.87
N PHE A 177 2.86 8.47 16.10
CA PHE A 177 3.94 9.35 15.66
C PHE A 177 4.60 10.11 16.82
N VAL A 178 3.90 10.43 17.91
CA VAL A 178 4.52 11.10 19.07
C VAL A 178 5.23 10.14 20.03
N LEU A 179 5.11 8.82 19.85
CA LEU A 179 5.81 7.85 20.71
C LEU A 179 7.34 8.01 20.61
N PRO A 180 8.07 7.71 21.71
CA PRO A 180 9.52 7.58 21.68
C PRO A 180 9.97 6.60 20.59
N LYS A 181 11.09 6.91 19.93
CA LYS A 181 11.62 6.05 18.86
C LYS A 181 11.94 4.63 19.36
N SER A 182 12.38 4.50 20.62
CA SER A 182 12.62 3.20 21.26
C SER A 182 11.36 2.34 21.34
N ASP A 183 10.21 2.93 21.66
CA ASP A 183 8.94 2.22 21.78
C ASP A 183 8.42 1.80 20.40
N LEU A 184 8.58 2.67 19.41
CA LEU A 184 8.28 2.35 18.01
C LEU A 184 9.14 1.21 17.49
N ILE A 185 10.46 1.25 17.73
CA ILE A 185 11.38 0.18 17.37
C ILE A 185 10.96 -1.12 18.05
N LYS A 186 10.66 -1.14 19.35
CA LYS A 186 10.22 -2.35 20.05
C LYS A 186 8.99 -3.00 19.41
N ARG A 187 7.97 -2.20 19.08
CA ARG A 187 6.75 -2.69 18.41
C ARG A 187 7.04 -3.17 16.99
N TYR A 188 7.87 -2.43 16.26
CA TYR A 188 8.28 -2.78 14.90
C TYR A 188 9.06 -4.09 14.87
N THR A 189 10.04 -4.26 15.77
CA THR A 189 10.81 -5.48 15.98
C THR A 189 9.87 -6.67 16.18
N ALA A 190 8.89 -6.57 17.08
CA ALA A 190 7.91 -7.64 17.31
C ALA A 190 7.09 -7.97 16.05
N LEU A 191 6.71 -6.97 15.25
CA LEU A 191 5.96 -7.18 14.00
C LEU A 191 6.82 -7.92 12.97
N GLN A 192 8.07 -7.50 12.81
CA GLN A 192 9.00 -8.14 11.89
C GLN A 192 9.34 -9.58 12.31
N GLN A 193 9.47 -9.84 13.61
CA GLN A 193 9.60 -11.20 14.16
C GLN A 193 8.38 -12.05 13.81
N ALA A 194 7.18 -11.56 14.10
CA ALA A 194 5.95 -12.31 13.84
C ALA A 194 5.78 -12.65 12.34
N ARG A 195 6.08 -11.70 11.44
CA ARG A 195 6.07 -11.92 9.99
C ARG A 195 7.11 -12.96 9.56
N GLN A 196 8.31 -12.89 10.10
CA GLN A 196 9.38 -13.83 9.80
C GLN A 196 9.05 -15.24 10.30
N SER A 197 8.57 -15.37 11.54
CA SER A 197 8.09 -16.64 12.09
C SER A 197 6.97 -17.23 11.24
N LEU A 198 6.00 -16.41 10.81
CA LEU A 198 4.93 -16.87 9.93
C LEU A 198 5.45 -17.28 8.54
N ALA A 199 6.46 -16.59 8.01
CA ALA A 199 7.11 -16.96 6.74
C ALA A 199 7.84 -18.31 6.84
N VAL A 200 8.52 -18.59 7.96
CA VAL A 200 9.14 -19.90 8.22
C VAL A 200 8.08 -20.99 8.37
N LEU A 201 7.06 -20.75 9.21
CA LEU A 201 5.98 -21.71 9.45
C LEU A 201 5.19 -22.06 8.17
N SER A 202 5.02 -21.09 7.28
CA SER A 202 4.37 -21.29 5.98
C SER A 202 5.30 -21.85 4.90
N GLY A 203 6.54 -22.19 5.23
CA GLY A 203 7.53 -22.75 4.31
C GLY A 203 7.97 -21.79 3.20
N LYS A 204 7.74 -20.48 3.36
CA LYS A 204 8.14 -19.46 2.38
C LYS A 204 9.63 -19.14 2.45
N ILE A 205 10.23 -19.31 3.62
CA ILE A 205 11.67 -19.18 3.85
C ILE A 205 12.17 -20.31 4.76
N GLY A 206 13.45 -20.65 4.64
CA GLY A 206 14.10 -21.63 5.51
C GLY A 206 14.47 -21.05 6.89
N THR A 207 14.71 -21.92 7.88
CA THR A 207 15.20 -21.49 9.21
C THR A 207 16.61 -20.87 9.14
N ASN A 208 17.41 -21.27 8.16
CA ASN A 208 18.71 -20.68 7.82
C ASN A 208 18.60 -19.29 7.17
N GLU A 209 17.43 -18.91 6.66
CA GLU A 209 17.15 -17.60 6.07
C GLU A 209 16.60 -16.59 7.10
N ILE A 210 16.56 -16.99 8.38
CA ILE A 210 16.21 -16.09 9.48
C ILE A 210 17.30 -15.02 9.58
N LYS A 211 16.99 -13.82 9.11
CA LYS A 211 17.80 -12.63 9.32
C LYS A 211 18.01 -12.38 10.81
N LYS A 212 19.28 -12.20 11.21
CA LYS A 212 19.61 -11.51 12.47
C LYS A 212 18.97 -10.13 12.42
N GLN A 213 18.22 -9.79 13.46
CA GLN A 213 17.54 -8.51 13.49
C GLN A 213 18.57 -7.39 13.68
N ASP A 214 18.72 -6.56 12.65
CA ASP A 214 19.27 -5.23 12.83
C ASP A 214 18.33 -4.49 13.80
N PRO A 215 18.82 -3.74 14.80
CA PRO A 215 17.98 -2.99 15.74
C PRO A 215 17.01 -1.97 15.10
N TYR A 216 16.81 -1.95 13.77
CA TYR A 216 15.92 -1.07 13.00
C TYR A 216 16.14 0.42 13.32
N THR A 217 17.34 0.75 13.81
CA THR A 217 17.70 2.09 14.28
C THR A 217 17.78 3.09 13.13
N SER A 218 18.14 2.60 11.93
CA SER A 218 18.19 3.36 10.68
C SER A 218 16.85 3.44 9.95
N THR A 219 15.83 2.64 10.34
CA THR A 219 14.51 2.69 9.71
C THR A 219 13.85 4.05 9.97
N PRO A 220 13.34 4.73 8.92
CA PRO A 220 12.60 5.97 9.08
C PRO A 220 11.39 5.80 9.99
N LYS A 221 11.13 6.82 10.81
CA LYS A 221 10.03 6.79 11.79
C LYS A 221 8.68 6.67 11.10
N GLU A 222 8.53 7.35 9.97
CA GLU A 222 7.36 7.37 9.11
C GLU A 222 7.03 5.95 8.64
N GLN A 223 8.02 5.21 8.15
CA GLN A 223 7.84 3.83 7.72
C GLN A 223 7.36 2.93 8.87
N ILE A 224 7.94 3.05 10.06
CA ILE A 224 7.51 2.27 11.22
C ILE A 224 6.04 2.58 11.55
N VAL A 225 5.66 3.86 11.57
CA VAL A 225 4.29 4.28 11.87
C VAL A 225 3.31 3.79 10.81
N GLU A 226 3.66 3.84 9.52
CA GLU A 226 2.83 3.32 8.42
C GLU A 226 2.54 1.83 8.56
N GLU A 227 3.56 1.03 8.88
CA GLU A 227 3.41 -0.41 9.06
C GLU A 227 2.60 -0.75 10.33
N LEU A 228 2.73 0.03 11.41
CA LEU A 228 1.89 -0.12 12.61
C LEU A 228 0.45 0.33 12.37
N MET A 229 0.23 1.37 11.55
CA MET A 229 -1.10 1.81 11.14
C MET A 229 -1.81 0.74 10.30
N LEU A 230 -1.09 -0.05 9.50
CA LEU A 230 -1.68 -1.19 8.81
C LEU A 230 -2.22 -2.24 9.81
N GLU A 231 -1.48 -2.52 10.88
CA GLU A 231 -1.95 -3.42 11.93
C GLU A 231 -3.16 -2.86 12.69
N TYR A 232 -3.21 -1.54 12.89
CA TYR A 232 -4.40 -0.86 13.41
C TYR A 232 -5.61 -1.06 12.49
N PHE A 233 -5.46 -0.82 11.18
CA PHE A 233 -6.53 -1.01 10.21
C PHE A 233 -7.02 -2.46 10.15
N LYS A 234 -6.11 -3.45 10.25
CA LYS A 234 -6.51 -4.85 10.36
C LYS A 234 -7.46 -5.05 11.53
N ILE A 235 -7.06 -4.62 12.73
CA ILE A 235 -7.86 -4.77 13.95
C ILE A 235 -9.22 -4.09 13.82
N THR A 236 -9.25 -2.84 13.35
CA THR A 236 -10.52 -2.10 13.24
C THR A 236 -11.44 -2.70 12.20
N LEU A 237 -10.90 -3.21 11.09
CA LEU A 237 -11.69 -3.84 10.03
C LEU A 237 -12.01 -5.32 10.32
N GLY A 238 -11.78 -5.81 11.54
CA GLY A 238 -12.11 -7.17 11.96
C GLY A 238 -11.15 -8.25 11.44
N LYS A 239 -9.97 -7.87 10.98
CA LYS A 239 -8.89 -8.78 10.55
C LYS A 239 -7.92 -9.06 11.69
N SER A 240 -7.24 -10.20 11.60
CA SER A 240 -6.18 -10.57 12.54
C SER A 240 -4.93 -9.73 12.32
N SER A 241 -4.41 -9.14 13.40
CA SER A 241 -3.10 -8.49 13.43
C SER A 241 -2.05 -9.42 14.01
N LEU A 242 -0.81 -9.31 13.55
CA LEU A 242 0.33 -10.09 14.05
C LEU A 242 0.86 -9.59 15.40
N LEU A 243 0.54 -8.36 15.79
CA LEU A 243 0.95 -7.78 17.07
C LEU A 243 -0.11 -7.98 18.18
N GLY A 244 -1.32 -8.39 17.82
CA GLY A 244 -2.46 -8.45 18.74
C GLY A 244 -2.98 -7.06 19.16
N LYS A 245 -4.22 -6.99 19.66
CA LYS A 245 -4.92 -5.70 19.88
C LYS A 245 -4.20 -4.77 20.87
N LYS A 246 -3.68 -5.31 21.97
CA LYS A 246 -3.05 -4.51 23.04
C LYS A 246 -1.77 -3.81 22.57
N VAL A 247 -0.92 -4.51 21.82
CA VAL A 247 0.36 -3.98 21.34
C VAL A 247 0.17 -2.90 20.27
N VAL A 248 -0.90 -2.98 19.48
CA VAL A 248 -1.19 -1.99 18.44
C VAL A 248 -1.90 -0.76 19.02
N LEU A 249 -2.91 -0.96 19.87
CA LEU A 249 -3.78 0.12 20.33
C LEU A 249 -3.26 0.86 21.58
N ALA A 250 -2.24 0.33 22.26
CA ALA A 250 -1.66 0.92 23.47
C ALA A 250 -2.70 1.22 24.57
N TYR A 251 -3.65 0.29 24.78
CA TYR A 251 -4.44 0.21 26.01
C TYR A 251 -3.85 -0.86 26.93
#